data_AF-A0A2N7PLC8-F1
#
_entry.id   AF-A0A2N7PLC8-F1
#
_cell.length_a   1.000
_cell.length_b   1.000
_cell.length_c   1.000
_cell.angle_alpha   90.00
_cell.angle_beta   90.00
_cell.angle_gamma   90.00
#
_symmetry.space_group_name_H-M   'P 1'
#
loop_
_entity.id
_entity.type
_entity.pdbx_description
1 polymer ?
#
loop_
_entity_poly.entity_id
_entity_poly.type
_entity_poly.pdbx_seq_one_letter_code
_entity_poly.pdbx_strand_id
1 'polypeptide(L)' 'MSDLWLSKRGNPAKFSHTFHVQMFDCNICHPSLFKMKAGTSEITMDTHLTDHYCFSCHGENKSTNFNYEICHKGR' A
#
# COMPACT_ATOMS: atom_id res chain seq x y z
N MET A 1 -3.30 -13.79 -4.55
CA MET A 1 -4.26 -12.82 -3.98
C MET A 1 -4.60 -11.80 -5.06
N SER A 2 -5.83 -11.30 -5.10
CA SER A 2 -6.25 -10.34 -6.12
C SER A 2 -5.66 -8.95 -5.88
N ASP A 3 -5.55 -8.16 -6.95
CA ASP A 3 -5.30 -6.73 -6.85
C ASP A 3 -6.44 -6.06 -6.06
N LEU A 4 -6.07 -5.12 -5.20
CA LEU A 4 -6.99 -4.37 -4.35
C LEU A 4 -7.08 -2.92 -4.81
N TRP A 5 -8.28 -2.37 -4.72
CA TRP A 5 -8.54 -0.95 -4.94
C TRP A 5 -8.96 -0.35 -3.61
N LEU A 6 -8.16 0.59 -3.11
CA LEU A 6 -8.42 1.32 -1.88
C LEU A 6 -9.11 2.63 -2.24
N SER A 7 -10.40 2.76 -1.90
CA SER A 7 -11.15 4.00 -2.10
C SER A 7 -12.01 4.33 -0.89
N LYS A 8 -11.85 5.53 -0.33
CA LYS A 8 -12.77 6.08 0.69
C LYS A 8 -13.63 7.20 0.10
N ARG A 9 -13.02 8.11 -0.70
CA ARG A 9 -13.63 9.09 -1.66
C ARG A 9 -12.53 9.56 -2.65
N GLY A 10 -12.87 9.98 -3.87
CA GLY A 10 -11.91 10.51 -4.86
C GLY A 10 -11.21 9.44 -5.71
N ASN A 11 -9.97 9.72 -6.17
CA ASN A 11 -9.18 8.80 -7.01
C ASN A 11 -8.72 7.56 -6.22
N PRO A 12 -9.12 6.34 -6.61
CA PRO A 12 -8.77 5.14 -5.87
C PRO A 12 -7.27 4.85 -5.97
N ALA A 13 -6.68 4.37 -4.88
CA ALA A 13 -5.33 3.82 -4.91
C ALA A 13 -5.36 2.34 -5.30
N LYS A 14 -4.49 1.91 -6.22
CA LYS A 14 -4.35 0.49 -6.58
C LYS A 14 -3.19 -0.15 -5.80
N PHE A 15 -3.45 -1.32 -5.22
CA PHE A 15 -2.42 -2.19 -4.66
C PHE A 15 -2.41 -3.53 -5.41
N SER A 16 -1.24 -3.94 -5.94
CA SER A 16 -1.10 -5.21 -6.64
C SER A 16 -0.33 -6.23 -5.82
N HIS A 17 -1.00 -7.27 -5.33
CA HIS A 17 -0.30 -8.38 -4.69
C HIS A 17 0.66 -9.05 -5.66
N THR A 18 0.24 -9.25 -6.92
CA THR A 18 1.07 -9.90 -7.95
C THR A 18 2.41 -9.21 -8.16
N PHE A 19 2.47 -7.88 -8.04
CA PHE A 19 3.72 -7.14 -8.12
C PHE A 19 4.58 -7.32 -6.86
N HIS A 20 4.01 -7.13 -5.67
CA HIS A 20 4.77 -7.15 -4.42
C HIS A 20 5.29 -8.55 -4.07
N VAL A 21 4.52 -9.60 -4.34
CA VAL A 21 4.93 -10.98 -4.02
C VAL A 21 6.01 -11.53 -4.94
N GLN A 22 6.41 -10.80 -5.99
CA GLN A 22 7.60 -11.15 -6.77
C GLN A 22 8.90 -10.90 -5.99
N MET A 23 8.86 -10.00 -5.01
CA MET A 23 10.04 -9.58 -4.23
C MET A 23 9.91 -9.86 -2.74
N PHE A 24 8.70 -9.95 -2.20
CA PHE A 24 8.46 -10.04 -0.77
C PHE A 24 7.54 -11.20 -0.40
N ASP A 25 7.85 -11.86 0.71
CA ASP A 25 7.02 -12.90 1.28
C ASP A 25 5.80 -12.35 2.01
N CYS A 26 4.77 -13.20 2.17
CA CYS A 26 3.50 -12.81 2.78
C CYS A 26 3.64 -12.28 4.22
N ASN A 27 4.61 -12.81 4.98
CA ASN A 27 4.86 -12.45 6.38
C ASN A 27 5.49 -11.06 6.54
N ILE A 28 6.09 -10.51 5.48
CA ILE A 28 6.60 -9.14 5.48
C ILE A 28 5.43 -8.16 5.66
N CYS A 29 4.30 -8.43 4.99
CA CYS A 29 3.12 -7.58 5.05
C CYS A 29 2.14 -8.01 6.15
N HIS A 30 1.92 -9.32 6.31
CA HIS A 30 0.84 -9.85 7.13
C HIS A 30 1.33 -10.64 8.36
N PRO A 31 0.63 -10.54 9.50
CA PRO A 31 -0.47 -9.61 9.81
C PRO A 31 0.03 -8.23 10.30
N SER A 32 1.35 -8.01 10.30
CA SER A 32 1.99 -6.89 10.99
C SER A 32 1.65 -5.53 10.36
N LEU A 33 1.97 -5.31 9.08
CA LEU A 33 1.71 -4.05 8.38
C LEU A 33 0.25 -3.95 7.96
N PHE A 34 -0.30 -5.05 7.44
CA PHE A 34 -1.68 -5.13 6.99
C PHE A 34 -2.36 -6.33 7.62
N LYS A 35 -3.66 -6.20 7.94
CA LYS A 35 -4.46 -7.36 8.30
C LYS A 35 -4.80 -8.16 7.04
N MET A 36 -4.94 -9.49 7.16
CA MET A 36 -5.38 -10.36 6.06
C MET A 36 -6.88 -10.21 5.74
N LYS A 37 -7.40 -8.99 5.78
CA LYS A 37 -8.79 -8.64 5.48
C LYS A 37 -8.84 -7.23 4.90
N ALA A 38 -9.24 -7.14 3.63
CA ALA A 38 -9.37 -5.86 2.94
C ALA A 38 -10.32 -4.91 3.70
N GLY A 39 -9.98 -3.62 3.72
CA GLY A 39 -10.77 -2.58 4.37
C GLY A 39 -10.71 -2.53 5.90
N THR A 40 -9.86 -3.35 6.55
CA THR A 40 -9.72 -3.34 8.02
C THR A 40 -8.49 -2.62 8.54
N SER A 41 -7.52 -2.33 7.67
CA SER A 41 -6.40 -1.44 7.96
C SER A 41 -6.83 -0.01 7.66
N GLU A 42 -6.75 0.86 8.66
CA GLU A 42 -7.04 2.29 8.49
C GLU A 42 -5.80 3.01 7.97
N ILE A 43 -5.77 3.18 6.65
CA ILE A 43 -4.68 3.86 5.95
C ILE A 43 -5.13 5.31 5.72
N THR A 44 -4.38 6.25 6.28
CA THR A 44 -4.60 7.69 6.16
C THR A 44 -3.31 8.39 5.73
N MET A 45 -3.39 9.66 5.31
CA MET A 45 -2.19 10.43 5.01
C MET A 45 -1.30 10.61 6.25
N ASP A 46 -1.89 10.72 7.45
CA ASP A 46 -1.11 10.82 8.69
C ASP A 46 -0.26 9.56 8.94
N THR A 47 -0.78 8.39 8.59
CA THR A 47 -0.03 7.14 8.70
C THR A 47 1.13 7.06 7.70
N HIS A 48 1.06 7.80 6.60
CA HIS A 48 2.18 7.93 5.67
C HIS A 48 3.29 8.82 6.24
N LEU A 49 2.94 9.87 7.01
CA LEU A 49 3.92 10.74 7.67
C LEU A 49 4.73 10.00 8.76
N THR A 50 4.16 8.93 9.31
CA THR A 50 4.82 8.09 10.31
C THR A 50 5.41 6.81 9.72
N ASP A 51 5.59 6.73 8.40
CA ASP A 51 6.19 5.59 7.71
C ASP A 51 5.45 4.25 7.90
N HIS A 52 4.14 4.29 8.07
CA HIS A 52 3.30 3.10 8.17
C HIS A 52 2.72 2.68 6.82
N TYR A 53 2.28 1.43 6.75
CA TYR A 53 1.62 0.81 5.60
C TYR A 53 2.47 0.91 4.32
N CYS A 54 1.97 1.59 3.29
CA CYS A 54 2.67 1.79 2.03
C CYS A 54 4.03 2.46 2.28
N PHE A 55 4.08 3.42 3.21
CA PHE A 55 5.27 4.21 3.46
C PHE A 55 6.33 3.50 4.31
N SER A 56 6.05 2.28 4.80
CA SER A 56 7.09 1.47 5.41
C SER A 56 8.17 1.05 4.40
N CYS A 57 7.81 0.99 3.10
CA CYS A 57 8.73 0.65 2.01
C CYS A 57 8.78 1.70 0.89
N HIS A 58 7.76 2.54 0.75
CA HIS A 58 7.70 3.63 -0.24
C HIS A 58 8.02 4.98 0.41
N GLY A 59 8.81 5.82 -0.25
CA GLY A 59 9.19 7.14 0.28
C GLY A 59 10.56 7.58 -0.19
N GLU A 60 11.00 8.75 0.29
CA GLU A 60 12.34 9.25 0.02
C GLU A 60 13.39 8.31 0.65
N ASN A 61 14.40 7.92 -0.13
CA ASN A 61 15.45 6.97 0.27
C ASN A 61 14.96 5.56 0.65
N LYS A 62 13.80 5.13 0.15
CA LYS A 62 13.29 3.76 0.37
C LYS A 62 13.32 2.92 -0.92
N SER A 63 12.90 1.66 -0.80
CA SER A 63 12.92 0.65 -1.88
C SER A 63 12.26 1.10 -3.18
N THR A 64 11.32 2.05 -3.10
CA THR A 64 10.76 2.72 -4.28
C THR A 64 10.38 4.15 -3.91
N ASN A 65 10.78 5.11 -4.74
CA ASN A 65 10.38 6.50 -4.59
C ASN A 65 8.86 6.63 -4.69
N PHE A 66 8.27 7.41 -3.79
CA PHE A 66 6.84 7.67 -3.78
C PHE A 66 6.47 8.68 -4.88
N ASN A 67 5.44 8.35 -5.67
CA ASN A 67 4.74 9.31 -6.52
C ASN A 67 3.23 9.04 -6.40
N TYR A 68 2.46 10.09 -6.10
CA TYR A 68 1.00 10.05 -5.97
C TYR A 68 0.34 9.33 -7.15
N GLU A 69 0.78 9.57 -8.38
CA GLU A 69 0.18 8.99 -9.59
C GLU A 69 0.45 7.49 -9.75
N ILE A 70 1.50 6.95 -9.12
CA ILE A 70 1.76 5.50 -9.17
C ILE A 70 0.66 4.75 -8.42
N CYS A 71 0.17 5.33 -7.32
CA CYS A 71 -0.89 4.74 -6.52
C CYS A 71 -2.28 5.14 -7.02
N HIS A 72 -2.51 6.44 -7.24
CA HIS A 72 -3.83 7.03 -7.53
C HIS A 72 -4.09 7.23 -9.03
N LYS A 73 -3.73 6.24 -9.86
CA LYS A 73 -3.62 6.38 -11.32
C LYS A 73 -4.95 6.56 -12.08
N GLY A 74 -6.05 6.90 -11.41
CA GLY A 74 -7.39 6.87 -11.99
C GLY A 74 -7.76 5.45 -12.41
N ARG A 75 -9.02 5.24 -12.78
CA ARG A 75 -9.46 3.95 -13.33
C ARG A 75 -9.28 3.93 -14.83
#